data_AF-A0A6I2M3P4-F1
#
_entry.id   AF-A0A6I2M3P4-F1
#
_cell.length_a   1.000
_cell.length_b   1.000
_cell.length_c   1.000
_cell.angle_alpha   90.00
_cell.angle_beta   90.00
_cell.angle_gamma   90.00
#
_symmetry.space_group_name_H-M   'P 1'
#
loop_
_entity.id
_entity.type
_entity.pdbx_description
1 polymer ?
#
loop_
_entity_poly.entity_id
_entity_poly.type
_entity_poly.pdbx_seq_one_letter_code
_entity_poly.pdbx_strand_id
1 'polypeptide(L)'
;MSAGLALPLVGWIAVAVTLGLTVMVAADPQGGLARLDHRPELLGQVMAGRYAAQALLAFAAAVTAHAGFLLALLLSFALASFVDALVHARAGHRHRPHTVAGIASLAGAALLLTAQH
;
A
#
# COMPACT_ATOMS: atom_id res chain seq x y z
N MET A 1 10.93 28.45 11.98
CA MET A 1 9.71 28.11 12.75
C MET A 1 9.70 26.60 12.94
N SER A 2 9.69 26.12 14.18
CA SER A 2 9.82 24.71 14.51
C SER A 2 8.62 23.91 14.02
N ALA A 3 8.80 23.07 13.01
CA ALA A 3 7.81 22.10 12.53
C ALA A 3 7.49 20.97 13.55
N GLY A 4 7.87 21.15 14.83
CA GLY A 4 8.07 20.10 15.83
C GLY A 4 6.83 19.23 16.14
N LEU A 5 5.62 19.72 15.86
CA LEU A 5 4.37 18.96 16.04
C LEU A 5 3.46 18.93 14.81
N ALA A 6 3.59 19.89 13.89
CA ALA A 6 2.72 19.96 12.71
C ALA A 6 2.94 18.78 11.75
N LEU A 7 4.19 18.41 11.48
CA LEU A 7 4.52 17.32 10.56
C LEU A 7 4.06 15.94 11.09
N PRO A 8 4.33 15.56 12.36
CA PRO A 8 3.78 14.34 12.95
C PRO A 8 2.25 14.31 12.92
N LEU A 9 1.60 15.44 13.23
CA LEU A 9 0.14 15.52 13.23
C LEU A 9 -0.45 15.25 11.84
N VAL A 10 0.09 15.89 10.80
CA VAL A 10 -0.34 15.65 9.41
C VAL A 10 -0.14 14.18 9.03
N GLY A 11 0.98 13.57 9.45
CA GLY A 11 1.23 12.14 9.25
C GLY A 11 0.19 11.26 9.93
N TRP A 12 -0.15 11.52 11.19
CA TRP A 12 -1.17 10.76 11.92
C TRP A 12 -2.57 10.95 11.36
N ILE A 13 -2.92 12.14 10.88
CA ILE A 13 -4.18 12.37 10.16
C ILE A 13 -4.24 11.51 8.90
N ALA A 14 -3.16 11.45 8.11
CA ALA A 14 -3.12 10.61 6.91
C ALA A 14 -3.30 9.12 7.26
N VAL A 15 -2.68 8.64 8.35
CA VAL A 15 -2.88 7.27 8.86
C VAL A 15 -4.33 7.04 9.26
N ALA A 16 -4.92 7.94 10.05
CA ALA A 16 -6.30 7.80 10.52
C ALA A 16 -7.31 7.77 9.37
N VAL A 17 -7.14 8.66 8.39
CA VAL A 17 -8.00 8.70 7.19
C VAL A 17 -7.86 7.41 6.39
N THR A 18 -6.64 7.01 6.04
CA THR A 18 -6.42 5.81 5.20
C THR A 18 -6.86 4.52 5.89
N LEU A 19 -6.62 4.39 7.20
CA LEU A 19 -7.10 3.26 7.99
C LEU A 19 -8.63 3.26 8.11
N GLY A 20 -9.24 4.42 8.34
CA GLY A 20 -10.70 4.56 8.40
C GLY A 20 -11.37 4.15 7.10
N LEU A 21 -10.83 4.59 5.95
CA LEU A 21 -11.28 4.16 4.63
C LEU A 21 -11.13 2.65 4.42
N THR A 22 -10.00 2.09 4.86
CA THR A 22 -9.72 0.65 4.76
C THR A 22 -10.73 -0.15 5.58
N VAL A 23 -10.98 0.22 6.83
CA VAL A 23 -11.96 -0.44 7.71
C VAL A 23 -13.36 -0.32 7.13
N MET A 24 -13.75 0.85 6.62
CA MET A 24 -15.05 1.05 6.00
C MET A 24 -15.29 0.11 4.82
N VAL A 25 -14.34 0.00 3.90
CA VAL A 25 -14.46 -0.87 2.73
C VAL A 25 -14.32 -2.36 3.11
N ALA A 26 -13.49 -2.69 4.11
CA ALA A 26 -13.34 -4.07 4.55
C ALA A 26 -14.60 -4.62 5.27
N ALA A 27 -15.31 -3.77 6.03
CA ALA A 27 -16.51 -4.16 6.76
C ALA A 27 -17.74 -4.34 5.85
N ASP A 28 -17.88 -3.49 4.83
CA ASP A 28 -18.93 -3.57 3.81
C ASP A 28 -18.32 -3.20 2.45
N PRO A 29 -17.85 -4.18 1.65
CA PRO A 29 -17.19 -3.89 0.39
C PRO A 29 -18.06 -3.13 -0.60
N GLN A 30 -19.36 -3.44 -0.69
CA GLN A 30 -20.24 -2.79 -1.65
C GLN A 30 -20.68 -1.41 -1.17
N GLY A 31 -21.18 -1.30 0.08
CA GLY A 31 -21.60 -0.02 0.63
C GLY A 31 -20.43 0.94 0.89
N GLY A 32 -19.26 0.42 1.28
CA GLY A 32 -18.03 1.19 1.45
C GLY A 32 -17.52 1.78 0.14
N LEU A 33 -17.52 1.01 -0.95
CA LEU A 33 -17.19 1.54 -2.28
C LEU A 33 -18.23 2.58 -2.76
N ALA A 34 -19.53 2.32 -2.54
CA ALA A 34 -20.58 3.26 -2.90
C ALA A 34 -20.46 4.62 -2.17
N ARG A 35 -20.10 4.62 -0.88
CA ARG A 35 -19.84 5.84 -0.09
C ARG A 35 -18.63 6.64 -0.58
N LEU A 36 -17.74 6.00 -1.33
CA LEU A 36 -16.56 6.63 -1.95
C LEU A 36 -16.78 6.93 -3.43
N ASP A 37 -18.03 6.87 -3.90
CA ASP A 37 -18.41 7.01 -5.31
C ASP A 37 -17.62 6.09 -6.25
N HIS A 38 -17.10 4.96 -5.73
CA HIS A 38 -16.37 4.00 -6.53
C HIS A 38 -17.36 3.14 -7.31
N ARG A 39 -17.21 3.19 -8.63
CA ARG A 39 -17.99 2.41 -9.59
C ARG A 39 -17.21 1.14 -10.01
N PRO A 40 -17.78 -0.07 -9.87
CA PRO A 40 -17.10 -1.31 -10.24
C PRO A 40 -16.56 -1.32 -11.68
N GLU A 41 -17.30 -0.72 -12.61
CA GLU A 41 -16.95 -0.60 -14.03
C GLU A 41 -15.71 0.28 -14.28
N LEU A 42 -15.34 1.15 -13.34
CA LEU A 42 -14.14 1.99 -13.40
C LEU A 42 -12.95 1.41 -12.63
N LEU A 43 -13.08 0.22 -12.02
CA LEU A 43 -12.09 -0.35 -11.12
C LEU A 43 -10.69 -0.46 -11.76
N GLY A 44 -10.61 -0.84 -13.04
CA GLY A 44 -9.34 -0.92 -13.76
C GLY A 44 -8.60 0.42 -13.83
N GLN A 45 -9.33 1.52 -14.06
CA GLN A 45 -8.76 2.87 -14.13
C GLN A 45 -8.32 3.36 -12.75
N VAL A 46 -9.13 3.10 -11.71
CA VAL A 46 -8.79 3.42 -10.32
C VAL A 46 -7.53 2.66 -9.88
N MET A 47 -7.42 1.38 -10.22
CA MET A 47 -6.23 0.58 -9.91
C MET A 47 -4.99 1.08 -10.65
N ALA A 48 -5.11 1.48 -11.92
CA ALA A 48 -4.01 2.11 -12.65
C ALA A 48 -3.51 3.39 -11.93
N GLY A 49 -4.43 4.23 -11.44
CA GLY A 49 -4.08 5.39 -10.62
C GLY A 49 -3.35 5.03 -9.33
N ARG A 50 -3.77 3.97 -8.63
CA ARG A 50 -3.09 3.47 -7.43
C ARG A 50 -1.67 2.98 -7.73
N TYR A 51 -1.48 2.24 -8.82
CA TYR A 51 -0.14 1.81 -9.24
C TYR A 51 0.75 2.97 -9.65
N ALA A 52 0.21 4.00 -10.33
CA ALA A 52 0.97 5.21 -10.65
C ALA A 52 1.41 5.97 -9.39
N ALA A 53 0.53 6.11 -8.38
CA ALA A 53 0.89 6.72 -7.10
C ALA A 53 1.95 5.90 -6.33
N GLN A 54 1.83 4.57 -6.33
CA GLN A 54 2.83 3.69 -5.73
C GLN A 54 4.19 3.77 -6.45
N ALA A 55 4.19 3.86 -7.78
CA ALA A 55 5.40 4.05 -8.57
C ALA A 55 6.09 5.39 -8.25
N LEU A 56 5.31 6.46 -8.08
CA LEU A 56 5.84 7.76 -7.65
C LEU A 56 6.47 7.69 -6.25
N LEU A 57 5.83 7.00 -5.30
CA LEU A 57 6.40 6.77 -3.96
C LEU A 57 7.68 5.95 -4.02
N ALA A 58 7.72 4.91 -4.85
CA ALA A 58 8.93 4.10 -5.07
C ALA A 58 10.07 4.91 -5.68
N PHE A 59 9.76 5.76 -6.66
CA PHE A 59 10.73 6.68 -7.23
C PHE A 59 11.26 7.67 -6.17
N ALA A 60 10.38 8.27 -5.38
CA ALA A 60 10.78 9.17 -4.30
C ALA A 60 11.65 8.46 -3.24
N ALA A 61 11.32 7.23 -2.86
CA ALA A 61 12.11 6.43 -1.93
C ALA A 61 13.50 6.09 -2.50
N ALA A 62 13.58 5.77 -3.80
CA ALA A 62 14.84 5.51 -4.48
C ALA A 62 15.73 6.77 -4.57
N VAL A 63 15.16 7.93 -4.90
CA VAL A 63 15.91 9.19 -5.06
C VAL A 63 16.36 9.76 -3.71
N THR A 64 15.53 9.68 -2.68
CA THR A 64 15.87 10.20 -1.35
C THR A 64 16.87 9.32 -0.60
N ALA A 65 17.07 8.07 -1.04
CA ALA A 65 17.94 7.07 -0.42
C ALA A 65 17.71 6.88 1.10
N HIS A 66 16.52 7.23 1.60
CA HIS A 66 16.19 7.10 3.01
C HIS A 66 15.74 5.66 3.30
N ALA A 67 16.64 4.85 3.85
CA ALA A 67 16.40 3.42 4.07
C ALA A 67 15.12 3.13 4.86
N GLY A 68 14.80 3.91 5.89
CA GLY A 68 13.54 3.73 6.64
C GLY A 68 12.28 3.93 5.80
N PHE A 69 12.31 4.83 4.81
CA PHE A 69 11.17 5.09 3.93
C PHE A 69 11.04 3.98 2.90
N LEU A 70 12.16 3.55 2.31
CA LEU A 70 12.19 2.42 1.37
C LEU A 70 11.75 1.11 2.05
N LEU A 71 12.16 0.88 3.30
CA LEU A 71 11.72 -0.27 4.09
C LEU A 71 10.21 -0.24 4.32
N ALA A 72 9.67 0.88 4.79
CA ALA A 72 8.23 1.04 5.01
C ALA A 72 7.43 0.82 3.71
N LEU A 73 7.95 1.31 2.57
CA LEU A 73 7.34 1.12 1.27
C LEU A 73 7.33 -0.36 0.85
N LEU A 74 8.46 -1.06 0.95
CA LEU A 74 8.57 -2.48 0.61
C LEU A 74 7.65 -3.35 1.48
N LEU A 75 7.56 -3.05 2.78
CA LEU A 75 6.62 -3.73 3.68
C LEU A 75 5.16 -3.44 3.29
N SER A 76 4.85 -2.22 2.86
CA SER A 76 3.50 -1.87 2.39
C SER A 76 3.12 -2.64 1.11
N PHE A 77 4.05 -2.80 0.16
CA PHE A 77 3.85 -3.60 -1.05
C PHE A 77 3.69 -5.08 -0.73
N ALA A 78 4.49 -5.60 0.20
CA ALA A 78 4.35 -6.97 0.68
C ALA A 78 2.96 -7.20 1.27
N LEU A 79 2.52 -6.34 2.20
CA LEU A 79 1.21 -6.45 2.84
C LEU A 79 0.08 -6.43 1.81
N ALA A 80 0.06 -5.42 0.92
CA ALA A 80 -1.00 -5.31 -0.09
C ALA A 80 -1.05 -6.55 -1.01
N SER A 81 0.12 -7.00 -1.47
CA SER A 81 0.23 -8.18 -2.33
C SER A 81 -0.22 -9.46 -1.64
N PHE A 82 0.10 -9.67 -0.36
CA PHE A 82 -0.38 -10.85 0.36
C PHE A 82 -1.87 -10.80 0.67
N VAL A 83 -2.43 -9.62 0.96
CA VAL A 83 -3.87 -9.44 1.13
C VAL A 83 -4.60 -9.80 -0.17
N ASP A 84 -4.16 -9.25 -1.31
CA ASP A 84 -4.74 -9.59 -2.62
C ASP A 84 -4.63 -11.09 -2.92
N ALA A 85 -3.46 -11.68 -2.66
CA ALA A 85 -3.24 -13.11 -2.85
C ALA A 85 -4.22 -13.94 -2.01
N LEU A 86 -4.42 -13.57 -0.74
CA LEU A 86 -5.32 -14.25 0.18
C LEU A 86 -6.78 -14.14 -0.27
N VAL A 87 -7.21 -12.95 -0.69
CA VAL A 87 -8.57 -12.71 -1.18
C VAL A 87 -8.85 -13.52 -2.44
N HIS A 88 -7.94 -13.47 -3.43
CA HIS A 88 -8.09 -14.25 -4.66
C HIS A 88 -8.05 -15.76 -4.40
N ALA A 89 -7.17 -16.23 -3.52
CA ALA A 89 -7.08 -17.65 -3.17
C ALA A 89 -8.38 -18.15 -2.51
N ARG A 90 -8.96 -17.38 -1.58
CA ARG A 90 -10.24 -17.71 -0.92
C ARG A 90 -11.41 -17.74 -1.89
N ALA A 91 -11.37 -16.93 -2.94
CA ALA A 91 -12.39 -16.89 -3.98
C ALA A 91 -12.15 -17.91 -5.11
N GLY A 92 -11.13 -18.77 -5.03
CA GLY A 92 -10.81 -19.76 -6.06
C GLY A 92 -10.22 -19.14 -7.34
N HIS A 93 -9.69 -17.93 -7.27
CA HIS A 93 -9.09 -17.20 -8.39
C HIS A 93 -7.55 -17.25 -8.37
N ARG A 94 -6.93 -16.87 -9.50
CA ARG A 94 -5.47 -16.84 -9.65
C ARG A 94 -4.84 -15.82 -8.69
N HIS A 95 -4.08 -16.30 -7.72
CA HIS A 95 -3.39 -15.47 -6.73
C HIS A 95 -1.86 -15.40 -6.91
N ARG A 96 -1.27 -16.30 -7.72
CA ARG A 96 0.18 -16.46 -7.87
C ARG A 96 0.94 -15.15 -8.16
N PRO A 97 0.47 -14.23 -9.05
CA PRO A 97 1.18 -12.98 -9.30
C PRO A 97 1.34 -12.14 -8.03
N HIS A 98 0.29 -12.05 -7.22
CA HIS A 98 0.30 -11.32 -5.95
C HIS A 98 1.20 -12.00 -4.92
N THR A 99 1.18 -13.34 -4.83
CA THR A 99 2.10 -14.07 -3.94
C THR A 99 3.57 -13.80 -4.29
N VAL A 100 3.93 -13.85 -5.58
CA VAL A 100 5.31 -13.57 -6.03
C VAL A 100 5.70 -12.12 -5.75
N ALA A 101 4.81 -11.16 -6.02
CA ALA A 101 5.06 -9.75 -5.72
C ALA A 101 5.29 -9.51 -4.22
N GLY A 102 4.52 -10.18 -3.36
CA GLY A 102 4.67 -10.11 -1.92
C GLY A 102 6.02 -10.67 -1.44
N ILE A 103 6.41 -11.84 -1.95
CA ILE A 103 7.70 -12.46 -1.65
C ILE A 103 8.86 -11.58 -2.13
N ALA A 104 8.79 -11.05 -3.35
CA ALA A 104 9.82 -10.17 -3.89
C ALA A 104 9.98 -8.89 -3.04
N SER A 105 8.87 -8.32 -2.58
CA SER A 105 8.88 -7.14 -1.71
C SER A 105 9.50 -7.44 -0.33
N LEU A 106 9.17 -8.59 0.28
CA LEU A 106 9.83 -9.03 1.52
C LEU A 106 11.32 -9.31 1.34
N ALA A 107 11.70 -9.95 0.24
CA ALA A 107 13.10 -10.20 -0.07
C ALA A 107 13.86 -8.88 -0.23
N GLY A 108 13.29 -7.90 -0.92
CA GLY A 108 13.85 -6.55 -1.02
C GLY A 108 14.00 -5.88 0.35
N ALA A 109 13.00 -5.99 1.22
CA ALA A 109 13.07 -5.46 2.58
C ALA A 109 14.17 -6.12 3.41
N ALA A 110 14.31 -7.45 3.32
CA ALA A 110 15.36 -8.19 3.99
C ALA A 110 16.76 -7.80 3.47
N LEU A 111 16.93 -7.70 2.14
CA LEU A 111 18.18 -7.25 1.52
C LEU A 111 18.56 -5.85 1.99
N LEU A 112 17.59 -4.93 2.02
CA LEU A 112 17.80 -3.56 2.51
C LEU A 112 18.34 -3.58 3.95
N LEU A 113 17.73 -4.34 4.85
CA LEU A 113 18.19 -4.45 6.24
C LEU A 113 19.61 -5.02 6.32
N THR A 114 19.95 -6.02 5.51
CA THR A 114 21.31 -6.60 5.49
C THR A 114 22.36 -5.68 4.89
N ALA A 115 21.99 -4.79 3.97
CA ALA A 115 22.90 -3.85 3.33
C ALA A 115 23.26 -2.64 4.20
N GLN A 116 22.63 -2.50 5.37
CA GLN A 116 22.92 -1.44 6.34
C GLN A 116 23.93 -1.84 7.42
N HIS A 117 24.41 -3.09 7.39
CA HIS A 117 25.43 -3.64 8.28
C HIS A 117 26.77 -3.80 7.53
#